data_AF-A0A1V5J8V7-F1
#
_entry.id   AF-A0A1V5J8V7-F1
#
_cell.length_a   1.000
_cell.length_b   1.000
_cell.length_c   1.000
_cell.angle_alpha   90.00
_cell.angle_beta   90.00
_cell.angle_gamma   90.00
#
_symmetry.space_group_name_H-M   'P 1'
#
loop_
_entity.id
_entity.type
_entity.pdbx_description
1 polymer ?
#
loop_
_entity_poly.entity_id
_entity_poly.type
_entity_poly.pdbx_seq_one_letter_code
_entity_poly.pdbx_strand_id
1 'polypeptide(L)'
;MRAGFDKLKDIQKRWTEIGYVPFNRKEEIARRYKEALNRQFDKLKLDEEDKNILRYSSKVDSAKSNPRAARKMRGEREKFYSKIKQLESDIVLWENNIGFFAKSPNADNMIREVEEKIAEARRNIKILEEKVKLIDNSMYEE
;
A
#
# COMPACT_ATOMS: atom_id res chain seq x y z
N MET A 1 -13.59 9.10 -11.14
CA MET A 1 -13.02 9.07 -9.78
C MET A 1 -11.50 8.87 -9.78
N ARG A 2 -10.92 7.97 -10.60
CA ARG A 2 -9.44 7.82 -10.75
C ARG A 2 -8.66 9.12 -11.01
N ALA A 3 -9.16 9.99 -11.88
CA ALA A 3 -8.47 11.26 -12.20
C ALA A 3 -8.22 12.19 -10.99
N GLY A 4 -9.07 12.14 -9.95
CA GLY A 4 -8.85 12.92 -8.72
C GLY A 4 -7.75 12.31 -7.85
N PHE A 5 -7.69 10.99 -7.80
CA PHE A 5 -6.67 10.24 -7.09
C PHE A 5 -5.30 10.40 -7.74
N ASP A 6 -5.22 10.28 -9.08
CA ASP A 6 -3.97 10.45 -9.82
C ASP A 6 -3.41 11.87 -9.66
N LYS A 7 -4.27 12.89 -9.62
CA LYS A 7 -3.87 14.27 -9.32
C LYS A 7 -3.34 14.45 -7.89
N LEU A 8 -3.92 13.77 -6.90
CA LEU A 8 -3.40 13.83 -5.53
C LEU A 8 -2.05 13.11 -5.40
N LYS A 9 -1.86 11.99 -6.12
CA LYS A 9 -0.54 11.34 -6.24
C LYS A 9 0.48 12.26 -6.88
N ASP A 10 0.12 12.97 -7.94
CA ASP A 10 1.00 13.97 -8.57
C ASP A 10 1.36 15.11 -7.61
N ILE A 11 0.39 15.63 -6.85
CA ILE A 11 0.65 16.65 -5.81
C ILE A 11 1.60 16.12 -4.74
N GLN A 12 1.44 14.86 -4.31
CA GLN A 12 2.37 14.23 -3.36
C GLN A 12 3.77 14.10 -3.93
N LYS A 13 3.90 13.73 -5.20
CA LYS A 13 5.21 13.65 -5.87
C LYS A 13 5.89 15.02 -5.92
N ARG A 14 5.16 16.04 -6.38
CA ARG A 14 5.66 17.42 -6.46
C ARG A 14 6.03 17.99 -5.09
N TRP A 15 5.27 17.66 -4.05
CA TRP A 15 5.61 18.06 -2.68
C TRP A 15 7.00 17.57 -2.26
N THR A 16 7.34 16.33 -2.62
CA THR A 16 8.63 15.72 -2.32
C THR A 16 9.75 16.31 -3.19
N GLU A 17 9.47 16.60 -4.46
CA GLU A 17 10.44 17.20 -5.40
C GLU A 17 10.86 18.64 -5.04
N ILE A 18 10.01 19.41 -4.34
CA ILE A 18 10.30 20.81 -3.99
C ILE A 18 11.49 20.94 -3.02
N GLY A 19 11.77 19.91 -2.20
CA GLY A 19 12.95 19.88 -1.31
C GLY A 19 12.79 20.65 0.00
N TYR A 20 13.85 21.33 0.44
CA TYR A 20 13.95 21.86 1.82
C TYR A 20 13.14 23.14 2.06
N VAL A 21 12.58 23.24 3.28
CA VAL A 21 11.90 24.43 3.81
C VAL A 21 12.65 24.97 5.04
N PRO A 22 12.45 26.25 5.42
CA PRO A 22 13.08 26.82 6.61
C PRO A 22 12.83 25.97 7.86
N PHE A 23 13.88 25.66 8.61
CA PHE A 23 13.84 24.70 9.72
C PHE A 23 12.79 25.06 10.77
N ASN A 24 12.68 26.34 11.12
CA ASN A 24 11.72 26.87 12.08
C ASN A 24 10.24 26.74 11.66
N ARG A 25 9.97 26.49 10.37
CA ARG A 25 8.61 26.34 9.82
C ARG A 25 8.34 24.95 9.26
N LYS A 26 9.33 24.06 9.27
CA LYS A 26 9.25 22.71 8.69
C LYS A 26 8.03 21.95 9.20
N GLU A 27 7.83 21.91 10.51
CA GLU A 27 6.72 21.17 11.13
C GLU A 27 5.36 21.78 10.80
N GLU A 28 5.25 23.11 10.84
CA GLU A 28 4.02 23.83 10.50
C GLU A 28 3.63 23.58 9.05
N ILE A 29 4.59 23.72 8.13
CA ILE A 29 4.40 23.53 6.69
C ILE A 29 3.99 22.08 6.39
N ALA A 30 4.67 21.09 7.00
CA ALA A 30 4.33 19.69 6.86
C ALA A 30 2.93 19.36 7.41
N ARG A 31 2.56 19.95 8.56
CA ARG A 31 1.21 19.77 9.15
C ARG A 31 0.13 20.33 8.26
N ARG A 32 0.29 21.57 7.77
CA ARG A 32 -0.69 22.24 6.90
C ARG A 32 -0.88 21.48 5.58
N TYR A 33 0.21 20.99 5.01
CA TYR A 33 0.15 20.14 3.82
C TYR A 33 -0.66 18.87 4.08
N LYS A 34 -0.32 18.13 5.15
CA LYS A 34 -1.03 16.90 5.53
C LYS A 34 -2.53 17.14 5.77
N GLU A 35 -2.89 18.23 6.43
CA GLU A 35 -4.29 18.59 6.66
C GLU A 35 -5.04 18.92 5.35
N ALA A 36 -4.42 19.71 4.48
CA ALA A 36 -5.01 20.04 3.18
C ALA A 36 -5.20 18.80 2.32
N LEU A 37 -4.21 17.91 2.33
CA LEU A 37 -4.23 16.65 1.60
C LEU A 37 -5.34 15.73 2.12
N ASN A 38 -5.43 15.52 3.44
CA ASN A 38 -6.50 14.74 4.08
C ASN A 38 -7.90 15.24 3.70
N ARG A 39 -8.13 16.56 3.70
CA ARG A 39 -9.43 17.14 3.31
C ARG A 39 -9.82 16.84 1.87
N GLN A 40 -8.87 16.74 0.95
CA GLN A 40 -9.17 16.37 -0.43
C GLN A 40 -9.46 14.88 -0.55
N PHE A 41 -8.81 14.06 0.28
CA PHE A 41 -9.09 12.63 0.32
C PHE A 41 -10.47 12.29 0.87
N ASP A 42 -10.93 12.98 1.92
CA ASP A 42 -12.28 12.78 2.45
C ASP A 42 -13.37 13.10 1.41
N LYS A 43 -13.07 13.95 0.42
CA LYS A 43 -13.99 14.32 -0.67
C LYS A 43 -14.00 13.33 -1.82
N LEU A 44 -12.88 12.64 -2.06
CA LEU A 44 -12.85 11.55 -3.01
C LEU A 44 -13.51 10.36 -2.32
N LYS A 45 -14.59 9.82 -2.88
CA LYS A 45 -15.23 8.58 -2.42
C LYS A 45 -14.31 7.37 -2.71
N LEU A 46 -13.10 7.40 -2.18
CA LEU A 46 -12.10 6.36 -2.30
C LEU A 46 -12.58 5.14 -1.52
N ASP A 47 -12.30 3.97 -2.06
CA ASP A 47 -12.45 2.73 -1.32
C ASP A 47 -11.44 2.68 -0.15
N GLU A 48 -11.65 1.74 0.77
CA GLU A 48 -10.81 1.62 1.95
C GLU A 48 -9.36 1.21 1.61
N GLU A 49 -9.15 0.55 0.47
CA GLU A 49 -7.83 0.13 -0.01
C GLU A 49 -6.98 1.36 -0.42
N ASP A 50 -7.55 2.26 -1.22
CA ASP A 50 -6.93 3.51 -1.64
C ASP A 50 -6.60 4.40 -0.44
N LYS A 51 -7.52 4.51 0.53
CA LYS A 51 -7.27 5.23 1.79
C LYS A 51 -6.14 4.59 2.59
N ASN A 52 -6.02 3.26 2.58
CA ASN A 52 -4.98 2.54 3.30
C ASN A 52 -3.59 2.81 2.71
N ILE A 53 -3.44 2.67 1.39
CA ILE A 53 -2.18 2.93 0.66
C ILE A 53 -1.73 4.37 0.92
N LEU A 54 -2.67 5.30 0.89
CA LEU A 54 -2.38 6.70 1.07
C LEU A 54 -1.94 7.06 2.49
N ARG A 55 -2.67 6.60 3.52
CA ARG A 55 -2.27 6.81 4.92
C ARG A 55 -0.87 6.24 5.13
N TYR A 56 -0.56 5.14 4.46
CA TYR A 56 0.78 4.55 4.47
C TYR A 56 1.82 5.44 3.79
N SER A 57 1.55 6.01 2.61
CA SER A 57 2.41 6.99 1.96
C SER A 57 2.75 8.16 2.90
N SER A 58 1.74 8.76 3.54
CA SER A 58 1.97 9.85 4.52
C SER A 58 2.84 9.42 5.71
N LYS A 59 2.71 8.15 6.16
CA LYS A 59 3.54 7.58 7.22
C LYS A 59 4.98 7.45 6.76
N VAL A 60 5.21 6.94 5.55
CA VAL A 60 6.54 6.80 4.94
C VAL A 60 7.22 8.16 4.79
N ASP A 61 6.52 9.18 4.27
CA ASP A 61 7.07 10.53 4.12
C ASP A 61 7.48 11.14 5.46
N SER A 62 6.65 10.97 6.50
CA SER A 62 7.00 11.45 7.85
C SER A 62 8.23 10.74 8.42
N ALA A 63 8.42 9.47 8.08
CA ALA A 63 9.54 8.67 8.56
C ALA A 63 10.89 9.10 7.96
N LYS A 64 10.92 9.71 6.77
CA LYS A 64 12.14 10.25 6.13
C LYS A 64 12.89 11.24 7.04
N SER A 65 12.15 12.01 7.83
CA SER A 65 12.71 13.04 8.69
C SER A 65 13.33 12.52 10.00
N ASN A 66 13.20 11.22 10.30
CA ASN A 66 13.64 10.61 11.55
C ASN A 66 14.39 9.28 11.29
N PRO A 67 15.70 9.18 11.57
CA PRO A 67 16.50 7.99 11.30
C PRO A 67 15.99 6.70 11.96
N ARG A 68 15.38 6.79 13.16
CA ARG A 68 14.78 5.62 13.83
C ARG A 68 13.53 5.15 13.10
N ALA A 69 12.70 6.09 12.63
CA ALA A 69 11.50 5.78 11.86
C ALA A 69 11.86 5.18 10.50
N ALA A 70 12.86 5.73 9.81
CA ALA A 70 13.38 5.18 8.55
C ALA A 70 13.89 3.73 8.70
N ARG A 71 14.65 3.42 9.77
CA ARG A 71 15.06 2.03 10.07
C ARG A 71 13.85 1.11 10.29
N LYS A 72 12.79 1.60 10.94
CA LYS A 72 11.54 0.84 11.13
C LYS A 72 10.84 0.58 9.79
N MET A 73 10.85 1.52 8.85
CA MET A 73 10.26 1.33 7.51
C MET A 73 10.96 0.20 6.74
N ARG A 74 12.30 0.13 6.80
CA ARG A 74 13.04 -1.03 6.25
C ARG A 74 12.59 -2.36 6.84
N GLY A 75 12.37 -2.42 8.16
CA GLY A 75 11.84 -3.63 8.80
C GLY A 75 10.40 -3.96 8.40
N GLU A 76 9.55 -2.96 8.17
CA GLU A 76 8.19 -3.17 7.65
C GLU A 76 8.21 -3.68 6.21
N ARG A 77 9.10 -3.16 5.36
CA ARG A 77 9.32 -3.63 3.99
C ARG A 77 9.61 -5.12 3.94
N GLU A 78 10.56 -5.60 4.74
CA GLU A 78 10.91 -7.03 4.77
C GLU A 78 9.75 -7.91 5.25
N LYS A 79 8.94 -7.43 6.21
CA LYS A 79 7.73 -8.13 6.65
C LYS A 79 6.69 -8.22 5.53
N PHE A 80 6.51 -7.14 4.75
CA PHE A 80 5.60 -7.17 3.60
C PHE A 80 6.10 -8.14 2.53
N TYR A 81 7.40 -8.14 2.24
CA TYR A 81 7.98 -9.07 1.26
C TYR A 81 7.82 -10.54 1.70
N SER A 82 8.08 -10.83 2.96
CA SER A 82 7.85 -12.18 3.52
C SER A 82 6.37 -12.57 3.44
N LYS A 83 5.44 -11.64 3.70
CA LYS A 83 4.01 -11.92 3.61
C LYS A 83 3.54 -12.12 2.17
N ILE A 84 4.07 -11.36 1.21
CA ILE A 84 3.80 -11.55 -0.23
C ILE A 84 4.21 -12.98 -0.63
N LYS A 85 5.45 -13.39 -0.34
CA LYS A 85 5.92 -14.75 -0.63
C LYS A 85 5.07 -15.84 -0.03
N GLN A 86 4.61 -15.64 1.21
CA GLN A 86 3.70 -16.58 1.86
C GLN A 86 2.37 -16.68 1.09
N LEU A 87 1.76 -15.55 0.76
CA LEU A 87 0.49 -15.52 0.02
C LEU A 87 0.63 -16.12 -1.38
N GLU A 88 1.75 -15.88 -2.07
CA GLU A 88 2.05 -16.51 -3.36
C GLU A 88 2.12 -18.04 -3.24
N SER A 89 2.82 -18.54 -2.21
CA SER A 89 2.87 -19.97 -1.92
C SER A 89 1.49 -20.55 -1.60
N ASP A 90 0.70 -19.83 -0.79
CA ASP A 90 -0.66 -20.25 -0.42
C ASP A 90 -1.58 -20.30 -1.66
N ILE A 91 -1.49 -19.31 -2.56
CA ILE A 91 -2.25 -19.28 -3.82
C ILE A 91 -1.93 -20.51 -4.67
N VAL A 92 -0.65 -20.86 -4.84
CA VAL A 92 -0.26 -22.05 -5.62
C VAL A 92 -0.86 -23.33 -5.01
N LEU A 93 -0.84 -23.46 -3.68
CA LEU A 93 -1.46 -24.59 -3.00
C LEU A 93 -2.98 -24.63 -3.23
N TRP A 94 -3.65 -23.50 -3.13
CA TRP A 94 -5.10 -23.39 -3.34
C TRP A 94 -5.50 -23.66 -4.79
N GLU A 95 -4.73 -23.19 -5.77
CA GLU A 95 -4.93 -23.49 -7.19
C GLU A 95 -4.78 -24.99 -7.47
N ASN A 96 -3.78 -25.64 -6.88
CA ASN A 96 -3.62 -27.10 -6.95
C ASN A 96 -4.82 -27.84 -6.32
N ASN A 97 -5.33 -27.35 -5.19
CA ASN A 97 -6.50 -27.93 -4.52
C ASN A 97 -7.76 -27.81 -5.39
N ILE A 98 -7.99 -26.68 -6.07
CA ILE A 98 -9.10 -26.53 -7.03
C ILE A 98 -8.98 -27.59 -8.13
N GLY A 99 -7.78 -27.80 -8.68
CA GLY A 99 -7.53 -28.82 -9.69
C GLY A 99 -7.86 -30.26 -9.23
N PHE A 100 -7.75 -30.53 -7.93
CA PHE A 100 -8.19 -31.79 -7.33
C PHE A 100 -9.71 -31.85 -7.18
N PHE A 101 -10.33 -30.79 -6.64
CA PHE A 101 -11.77 -30.71 -6.39
C PHE A 101 -12.62 -30.72 -7.66
N ALA A 102 -12.11 -30.17 -8.76
CA ALA A 102 -12.80 -30.19 -10.06
C ALA A 102 -13.09 -31.61 -10.58
N LYS A 103 -12.45 -32.65 -10.03
CA LYS A 103 -12.65 -34.06 -10.38
C LYS A 103 -13.73 -34.75 -9.53
N SER A 104 -14.24 -34.08 -8.49
CA SER A 104 -15.19 -34.66 -7.54
C SER A 104 -16.62 -34.18 -7.82
N PRO A 105 -17.62 -35.08 -7.86
CA PRO A 105 -19.03 -34.68 -7.90
C PRO A 105 -19.38 -33.87 -6.64
N ASN A 106 -20.09 -32.75 -6.79
CA ASN A 106 -20.55 -31.85 -5.72
C ASN A 106 -19.50 -30.94 -5.04
N ALA A 107 -18.35 -30.69 -5.67
CA ALA A 107 -17.32 -29.82 -5.10
C ALA A 107 -17.50 -28.31 -5.38
N ASP A 108 -18.57 -27.90 -6.08
CA ASP A 108 -18.76 -26.53 -6.58
C ASP A 108 -18.69 -25.45 -5.50
N ASN A 109 -19.26 -25.69 -4.33
CA ASN A 109 -19.23 -24.74 -3.21
C ASN A 109 -17.81 -24.61 -2.64
N MET A 110 -17.07 -25.72 -2.54
CA MET A 110 -15.69 -25.69 -2.05
C MET A 110 -14.76 -24.98 -3.04
N ILE A 111 -14.97 -25.19 -4.34
CA ILE A 111 -14.20 -24.49 -5.39
C ILE A 111 -14.43 -22.98 -5.25
N ARG A 112 -15.68 -22.53 -5.13
CA ARG A 112 -16.02 -21.12 -4.98
C ARG A 112 -15.36 -20.49 -3.74
N GLU A 113 -15.39 -21.17 -2.60
CA GLU A 113 -14.73 -20.68 -1.38
C GLU A 113 -13.21 -20.53 -1.57
N VAL A 114 -12.57 -21.46 -2.27
CA VAL A 114 -11.13 -21.39 -2.55
C VAL A 114 -10.82 -20.27 -3.55
N GLU A 115 -11.65 -20.09 -4.58
CA GLU A 115 -11.53 -18.98 -5.54
C GLU A 115 -11.66 -17.61 -4.84
N GLU A 116 -12.60 -17.46 -3.91
CA GLU A 116 -12.75 -16.24 -3.12
C GLU A 116 -11.51 -15.95 -2.27
N LYS A 117 -10.93 -16.98 -1.64
CA LYS A 117 -9.67 -16.86 -0.88
C LYS A 117 -8.49 -16.46 -1.77
N ILE A 118 -8.36 -17.06 -2.95
CA ILE A 118 -7.33 -16.68 -3.94
C ILE A 118 -7.52 -15.23 -4.36
N ALA A 119 -8.76 -14.80 -4.66
CA ALA A 119 -9.05 -13.43 -5.06
C ALA A 119 -8.68 -12.43 -3.95
N GLU A 120 -8.98 -12.73 -2.69
CA GLU A 120 -8.59 -11.91 -1.55
C GLU A 120 -7.07 -11.86 -1.35
N ALA A 121 -6.38 -13.00 -1.43
CA ALA A 121 -4.92 -13.04 -1.31
C ALA A 121 -4.24 -12.23 -2.42
N ARG A 122 -4.73 -12.30 -3.66
CA ARG A 122 -4.24 -11.48 -4.78
C ARG A 122 -4.45 -9.98 -4.54
N ARG A 123 -5.61 -9.56 -4.00
CA ARG A 123 -5.84 -8.16 -3.59
C ARG A 123 -4.84 -7.73 -2.51
N ASN A 124 -4.63 -8.57 -1.49
CA ASN A 124 -3.70 -8.30 -0.40
C ASN A 124 -2.25 -8.17 -0.90
N ILE A 125 -1.80 -9.04 -1.81
CA ILE A 125 -0.49 -8.95 -2.44
C ILE A 125 -0.32 -7.58 -3.10
N LYS A 126 -1.28 -7.16 -3.94
CA LYS A 126 -1.22 -5.87 -4.63
C LYS A 126 -1.09 -4.69 -3.67
N ILE A 127 -1.82 -4.69 -2.55
CA ILE A 127 -1.72 -3.64 -1.52
C ILE A 127 -0.33 -3.64 -0.87
N LEU A 128 0.21 -4.82 -0.56
CA LEU A 128 1.53 -4.95 0.06
C LEU A 128 2.63 -4.51 -0.90
N GLU A 129 2.54 -4.88 -2.18
CA GLU A 129 3.47 -4.44 -3.23
C GLU A 129 3.50 -2.92 -3.36
N GLU A 130 2.33 -2.26 -3.38
CA GLU A 130 2.29 -0.80 -3.45
C GLU A 130 2.89 -0.14 -2.21
N LYS A 131 2.70 -0.73 -1.02
CA LYS A 131 3.37 -0.25 0.20
C LYS A 131 4.88 -0.43 0.14
N VAL A 132 5.37 -1.57 -0.35
CA VAL A 132 6.80 -1.80 -0.56
C VAL A 132 7.37 -0.76 -1.52
N LYS A 133 6.69 -0.53 -2.65
CA LYS A 133 7.09 0.48 -3.64
C LYS A 133 7.16 1.89 -3.06
N LEU A 134 6.21 2.26 -2.19
CA LEU A 134 6.25 3.55 -1.47
C LEU A 134 7.49 3.66 -0.56
N ILE A 135 7.85 2.59 0.15
CA ILE A 135 9.08 2.57 0.98
C ILE A 135 10.32 2.64 0.09
N ASP A 136 10.36 1.88 -1.01
CA ASP A 136 11.52 1.84 -1.89
C ASP A 136 11.79 3.21 -2.52
N ASN A 137 10.76 3.85 -3.08
CA ASN A 137 10.87 5.20 -3.60
C ASN A 137 11.35 6.20 -2.53
N SER A 138 10.94 6.03 -1.27
CA SER A 138 11.39 6.89 -0.17
C SER A 138 12.86 6.73 0.19
N MET A 139 13.50 5.62 -0.21
CA MET A 139 14.89 5.29 0.11
C MET A 139 15.87 5.67 -1.01
N TYR A 140 15.40 5.84 -2.25
CA TYR A 140 16.23 6.20 -3.40
C TYR A 140 16.28 7.72 -3.68
N GLU A 141 15.48 8.53 -2.97
CA GLU A 141 15.49 10.00 -3.08
C GLU A 141 16.60 10.68 -2.25
N GLU A 142 17.73 9.99 -2.02
CA GLU A 142 18.96 10.58 -1.44
C GLU A 142 19.88 11.18 -2.53
#